data_AF-A0A1V5Y0C9-F1
#
_entry.id   AF-A0A1V5Y0C9-F1
#
_cell.length_a   1.000
_cell.length_b   1.000
_cell.length_c   1.000
_cell.angle_alpha   90.00
_cell.angle_beta   90.00
_cell.angle_gamma   90.00
#
_symmetry.space_group_name_H-M   'P 1'
#
loop_
_entity.id
_entity.type
_entity.pdbx_description
1 polymer ?
#
loop_
_entity_poly.entity_id
_entity_poly.type
_entity_poly.pdbx_seq_one_letter_code
_entity_poly.pdbx_strand_id
1 'polypeptide(L)' 'MEEISKKIMTPFSECEHCGYKNGFHVVLEPIKFSEQVNVKLKCPNCSQIYDIGWRTQLQR' A
#
# COMPACT_ATOMS: atom_id res chain seq x y z
N MET A 1 0.27 -2.71 36.15
CA MET A 1 1.05 -3.52 35.19
C MET A 1 0.22 -3.51 33.91
N GLU A 2 0.49 -2.56 33.03
CA GLU A 2 -0.30 -2.36 31.81
C GLU A 2 0.20 -3.34 30.74
N GLU A 3 -0.64 -4.31 30.39
CA GLU A 3 -0.40 -5.20 29.27
C GLU A 3 -0.46 -4.39 27.97
N ILE A 4 0.71 -4.06 27.43
CA ILE A 4 0.83 -3.50 26.09
C ILE A 4 0.50 -4.63 25.12
N SER A 5 -0.78 -4.74 24.75
CA SER A 5 -1.27 -5.56 23.66
C SER A 5 -0.55 -5.16 22.37
N LYS A 6 0.56 -5.84 22.05
CA LYS A 6 1.18 -5.81 20.72
C LYS A 6 0.15 -6.38 19.75
N LYS A 7 -0.60 -5.49 19.10
CA LYS A 7 -1.49 -5.82 18.00
C LYS A 7 -0.61 -6.45 16.91
N ILE A 8 -0.65 -7.77 16.79
CA ILE A 8 0.05 -8.47 15.71
C ILE A 8 -0.62 -8.01 14.43
N MET A 9 0.02 -7.11 13.70
CA MET A 9 -0.42 -6.74 12.36
C MET A 9 -0.24 -7.95 11.47
N THR A 10 -1.35 -8.54 11.03
CA THR A 10 -1.33 -9.56 9.99
C THR A 10 -0.64 -8.99 8.75
N PRO A 11 0.25 -9.74 8.10
CA PRO A 11 0.89 -9.29 6.88
C PRO A 11 -0.14 -8.89 5.83
N PHE A 12 0.05 -7.73 5.19
CA PHE A 12 -0.77 -7.31 4.06
C PHE A 12 -0.33 -8.08 2.81
N SER A 13 -0.86 -9.30 2.66
CA SER A 13 -0.50 -10.23 1.58
C SER A 13 -1.70 -10.70 0.75
N GLU A 14 -2.92 -10.32 1.12
CA GLU A 14 -4.15 -10.71 0.43
C GLU A 14 -5.00 -9.47 0.10
N CYS A 15 -5.56 -9.43 -1.11
CA CYS A 15 -6.51 -8.39 -1.50
C CYS A 15 -7.83 -8.58 -0.73
N GLU A 16 -8.15 -7.67 0.18
CA GLU A 16 -9.39 -7.69 0.97
C GLU A 16 -10.67 -7.65 0.11
N HIS A 17 -10.59 -7.19 -1.13
CA HIS A 17 -11.74 -7.13 -2.04
C HIS A 17 -12.00 -8.45 -2.79
N CYS A 18 -10.96 -9.21 -3.17
CA CYS A 18 -11.14 -10.38 -4.05
C CYS A 18 -10.34 -11.63 -3.64
N GLY A 19 -9.63 -11.60 -2.52
CA GLY A 19 -8.86 -12.73 -1.99
C GLY A 19 -7.58 -13.08 -2.76
N TYR A 20 -7.09 -12.21 -3.64
CA TYR A 20 -5.86 -12.45 -4.41
C TYR A 20 -4.62 -12.40 -3.50
N LYS A 21 -3.69 -13.37 -3.61
CA LYS A 21 -2.56 -13.57 -2.67
C LYS A 21 -1.15 -13.38 -3.24
N ASN A 22 -0.99 -13.23 -4.55
CA ASN A 22 0.33 -13.29 -5.20
C ASN A 22 0.95 -11.89 -5.45
N GLY A 23 0.86 -10.99 -4.45
CA GLY A 23 1.46 -9.66 -4.49
C GLY A 23 0.65 -8.58 -5.21
N PHE A 24 1.13 -7.34 -5.18
CA PHE A 24 0.46 -6.17 -5.76
C PHE A 24 1.36 -5.44 -6.75
N HIS A 25 0.77 -4.77 -7.74
CA HIS A 25 1.50 -3.84 -8.59
C HIS A 25 1.73 -2.52 -7.85
N VAL A 26 2.92 -1.94 -7.99
CA VAL A 26 3.22 -0.60 -7.47
C VAL A 26 2.73 0.46 -8.46
N VAL A 27 2.00 1.44 -7.96
CA VAL A 27 1.52 2.60 -8.72
C VAL A 27 2.11 3.86 -8.09
N LEU A 28 2.74 4.70 -8.91
CA LEU A 28 3.27 5.99 -8.49
C LEU A 28 2.30 7.08 -8.94
N GLU A 29 1.62 7.69 -7.98
CA GLU A 29 0.66 8.78 -8.23
C GLU A 29 1.29 10.13 -7.88
N PRO A 30 1.48 11.04 -8.84
CA PRO A 30 2.04 12.36 -8.58
C PRO A 30 1.20 13.17 -7.59
N ILE A 31 1.86 13.86 -6.65
CA ILE A 31 1.21 14.83 -5.78
C ILE A 31 1.27 16.20 -6.48
N LYS A 32 0.13 16.91 -6.56
CA LYS A 32 0.08 18.23 -7.19
C LYS A 32 1.05 19.20 -6.51
N PHE A 33 1.82 19.93 -7.31
CA PHE A 33 2.79 20.94 -6.85
C PHE A 33 3.86 20.40 -5.90
N SER A 34 4.22 19.11 -6.00
CA SER A 34 5.27 18.48 -5.22
C SER A 34 6.17 17.63 -6.11
N GLU A 35 7.44 17.50 -5.74
CA GLU A 35 8.35 16.52 -6.34
C GLU A 35 8.13 15.09 -5.81
N GLN A 36 7.26 14.94 -4.79
CA GLN A 36 6.90 13.65 -4.22
C GLN A 36 5.78 12.96 -5.00
N VAL A 37 5.78 11.63 -4.94
CA VAL A 37 4.72 10.76 -5.45
C VAL A 37 4.19 9.87 -4.33
N ASN A 38 2.89 9.62 -4.34
CA ASN A 38 2.28 8.58 -3.50
C ASN A 38 2.61 7.21 -4.09
N VAL A 39 3.03 6.28 -3.25
CA VAL A 39 3.21 4.87 -3.62
C VAL A 39 1.96 4.11 -3.21
N LYS A 40 1.18 3.69 -4.19
CA LYS A 40 -0.04 2.90 -4.00
C LYS A 40 0.17 1.46 -4.46
N LEU A 41 -0.62 0.55 -3.90
CA LEU A 41 -0.66 -0.86 -4.32
C LEU A 41 -1.93 -1.11 -5.11
N LYS A 42 -1.82 -1.78 -6.26
CA LYS A 42 -2.94 -2.17 -7.12
C LYS A 42 -3.06 -3.69 -7.17
N CYS A 43 -4.24 -4.21 -6.87
CA CYS A 43 -4.55 -5.63 -7.05
C CYS A 43 -4.53 -5.97 -8.55
N PRO A 44 -3.76 -6.96 -9.00
CA PRO A 44 -3.73 -7.37 -10.41
C PRO A 44 -5.04 -8.01 -10.88
N ASN A 45 -5.80 -8.62 -9.96
CA ASN A 45 -7.01 -9.36 -10.30
C ASN A 45 -8.25 -8.44 -10.42
N CYS A 46 -8.53 -7.62 -9.41
CA CYS A 46 -9.73 -6.77 -9.39
C CYS A 46 -9.45 -5.28 -9.58
N SER A 47 -8.20 -4.87 -9.78
CA SER A 47 -7.79 -3.46 -9.89
C SER A 47 -8.03 -2.58 -8.66
N GLN A 48 -8.44 -3.14 -7.51
CA GLN A 48 -8.56 -2.40 -6.25
C GLN A 48 -7.24 -1.71 -5.91
N ILE A 49 -7.33 -0.44 -5.51
CA ILE A 49 -6.19 0.39 -5.10
C ILE A 49 -6.18 0.50 -3.59
N TYR A 50 -4.98 0.37 -3.01
CA TYR A 50 -4.70 0.54 -1.60
C TYR A 50 -3.65 1.64 -1.43
N ASP A 51 -3.95 2.61 -0.56
CA ASP A 51 -3.00 3.60 -0.11
C ASP A 51 -2.32 3.10 1.16
N ILE A 52 -1.01 2.89 1.10
CA ILE A 52 -0.19 2.40 2.23
C ILE A 52 0.54 3.54 2.96
N GLY A 53 0.22 4.80 2.64
CA GLY A 53 0.81 5.99 3.25
C GLY A 53 2.26 6.26 2.86
N TRP A 54 2.79 5.51 1.90
CA TRP A 54 4.16 5.67 1.44
C TRP A 54 4.28 6.81 0.43
N ARG A 55 5.32 7.61 0.62
CA ARG A 55 5.70 8.68 -0.31
C ARG A 55 7.16 8.51 -0.69
N THR A 56 7.47 8.80 -1.94
CA THR A 56 8.86 8.78 -2.43
C THR A 56 9.07 9.92 -3.41
N GLN A 57 10.32 10.14 -3.81
CA GLN A 57 10.70 11.06 -4.85
C GLN A 57 11.31 10.27 -6.01
N LEU A 58 10.90 10.60 -7.24
CA LEU A 58 11.51 10.01 -8.43
C LEU A 58 12.88 10.65 -8.66
N GLN A 59 13.95 9.86 -8.54
CA GLN A 59 15.29 10.26 -8.98
C GLN A 59 15.33 10.05 -10.51
N ARG A 60 15.35 11.13 -11.28
CA ARG A 60 15.46 11.11 -12.75
C ARG A 60 16.77 11.74 -13.17
#